data_AF-A0A1B5KUT8-F1
#
_entry.id   AF-A0A1B5KUT8-F1
#
_cell.length_a   1.000
_cell.length_b   1.000
_cell.length_c   1.000
_cell.angle_alpha   90.00
_cell.angle_beta   90.00
_cell.angle_gamma   90.00
#
_symmetry.space_group_name_H-M   'P 1'
#
loop_
_entity.id
_entity.type
_entity.pdbx_description
1 polymer ?
#
loop_
_entity_poly.entity_id
_entity_poly.type
_entity_poly.pdbx_seq_one_letter_code
_entity_poly.pdbx_strand_id
1 'polypeptide(L)' 'MTAQRTARVDRTVRRKKTFIMWSHPNASPWANVPYASSMPAMKAATSGFHEVEANDFEELEYETVAKEIIRRYSR' A
#
# COMPACT_ATOMS: atom_id res chain seq x y z
N MET A 1 -25.26 40.64 -10.85
CA MET A 1 -24.75 39.31 -11.24
C MET A 1 -23.49 39.03 -10.44
N THR A 2 -23.63 38.38 -9.28
CA THR A 2 -22.52 38.12 -8.36
C THR A 2 -22.14 36.65 -8.51
N ALA A 3 -21.06 36.38 -9.23
CA ALA A 3 -20.57 35.02 -9.42
C ALA A 3 -20.02 34.51 -8.06
N GLN A 4 -20.73 33.54 -7.46
CA GLN A 4 -20.24 32.76 -6.35
C GLN A 4 -19.00 32.00 -6.81
N ARG A 5 -17.83 32.46 -6.35
CA ARG A 5 -16.56 31.77 -6.44
C ARG A 5 -16.66 30.52 -5.56
N THR A 6 -17.05 29.40 -6.17
CA THR A 6 -16.97 28.07 -5.57
C THR A 6 -15.51 27.79 -5.26
N ALA A 7 -15.14 27.93 -3.99
CA ALA A 7 -13.86 27.45 -3.50
C ALA A 7 -13.82 25.93 -3.75
N ARG A 8 -13.05 25.49 -4.75
CA ARG A 8 -12.61 24.10 -4.81
C ARG A 8 -11.87 23.85 -3.51
N VAL A 9 -12.45 23.06 -2.62
CA VAL A 9 -11.72 22.45 -1.52
C VAL A 9 -10.71 21.54 -2.19
N ASP A 10 -9.49 22.05 -2.39
CA ASP A 10 -8.36 21.24 -2.78
C ASP A 10 -8.00 20.37 -1.57
N ARG A 11 -8.76 19.28 -1.40
CA ARG A 11 -8.34 18.18 -0.53
C ARG A 11 -7.07 17.67 -1.16
N THR A 12 -5.93 18.17 -0.70
CA THR A 12 -4.61 17.74 -1.16
C THR A 12 -4.56 16.22 -1.13
N VAL A 13 -4.68 15.60 -2.31
CA VAL A 13 -4.66 14.14 -2.43
C VAL A 13 -3.24 13.70 -2.11
N ARG A 14 -3.04 13.23 -0.87
CA ARG A 14 -1.75 12.70 -0.40
C ARG A 14 -1.56 11.34 -1.02
N ARG A 15 -0.50 11.19 -1.82
CA ARG A 15 -0.12 9.92 -2.46
C ARG A 15 1.02 9.28 -1.67
N LYS A 16 0.93 7.98 -1.44
CA LYS A 16 2.00 7.15 -0.88
C LYS A 16 2.19 5.97 -1.82
N LYS A 17 3.44 5.76 -2.25
CA LYS A 17 3.82 4.54 -2.97
C LYS A 17 3.91 3.43 -1.93
N THR A 18 3.28 2.31 -2.21
CA THR A 18 3.19 1.17 -1.28
C THR A 18 3.69 -0.06 -1.98
N PHE A 19 4.58 -0.79 -1.33
CA PHE A 19 5.07 -2.10 -1.73
C PHE A 19 4.35 -3.15 -0.88
N ILE A 20 3.56 -3.99 -1.54
CA ILE A 20 2.75 -5.02 -0.88
C ILE A 20 3.45 -6.37 -1.05
N MET A 21 3.70 -7.01 0.08
CA MET A 21 4.29 -8.32 0.20
C MET A 21 3.20 -9.37 0.36
N TRP A 22 2.89 -10.11 -0.70
CA TRP A 22 1.86 -11.15 -0.66
C TRP A 22 2.50 -12.52 -0.40
N SER A 23 2.14 -13.16 0.71
CA SER A 23 2.49 -14.57 0.97
C SER A 23 1.31 -15.36 1.54
N HIS A 24 0.53 -16.01 0.67
CA HIS A 24 -0.59 -16.83 1.14
C HIS A 24 -0.09 -18.13 1.76
N PRO A 25 -0.57 -18.54 2.95
CA PRO A 25 -0.08 -19.73 3.65
C PRO A 25 -0.29 -21.02 2.86
N ASN A 26 -1.37 -21.07 2.07
CA ASN A 26 -1.69 -22.22 1.20
C ASN A 26 -1.09 -22.12 -0.22
N ALA A 27 -0.26 -21.12 -0.50
CA ALA A 27 0.42 -21.06 -1.79
C ALA A 27 1.45 -22.18 -1.93
N SER A 28 1.66 -22.65 -3.16
CA SER A 28 2.68 -23.66 -3.44
C SER A 28 4.04 -23.20 -2.93
N PRO A 29 4.89 -24.09 -2.37
CA PRO A 29 6.26 -23.75 -2.02
C PRO A 29 7.05 -23.14 -3.18
N TRP A 30 6.74 -23.54 -4.42
CA TRP A 30 7.33 -22.98 -5.64
C TRP A 30 6.99 -21.50 -5.87
N ALA A 31 5.92 -21.00 -5.27
CA ALA A 31 5.60 -19.57 -5.27
C ALA A 31 6.26 -18.86 -4.08
N ASN A 32 6.14 -19.42 -2.87
CA ASN A 32 6.62 -18.76 -1.65
C ASN A 32 8.15 -18.69 -1.54
N VAL A 33 8.88 -19.73 -1.98
CA VAL A 33 10.34 -19.79 -1.85
C VAL A 33 11.05 -18.77 -2.74
N PRO A 34 10.79 -18.69 -4.06
CA PRO A 34 11.39 -17.64 -4.90
C PRO A 34 11.01 -16.24 -4.45
N TYR A 35 9.76 -16.06 -4.01
CA TYR A 35 9.26 -14.80 -3.50
C TYR A 35 10.07 -14.33 -2.28
N ALA A 36 10.14 -15.17 -1.24
CA ALA A 36 10.92 -14.90 -0.04
C ALA A 36 12.41 -14.65 -0.34
N SER A 37 12.99 -15.42 -1.26
CA SER A 37 14.40 -15.24 -1.65
C SER A 37 14.67 -13.90 -2.36
N SER A 38 13.69 -13.38 -3.08
CA SER A 38 13.79 -12.11 -3.83
C SER A 38 13.47 -10.89 -2.95
N MET A 39 12.89 -11.08 -1.77
CA MET A 39 12.43 -10.00 -0.91
C MET A 39 13.50 -8.95 -0.55
N PRO A 40 14.73 -9.32 -0.16
CA PRO A 40 15.74 -8.32 0.17
C PRO A 40 16.08 -7.40 -1.01
N ALA A 41 16.18 -7.96 -2.22
CA ALA A 41 16.44 -7.20 -3.44
C ALA A 41 15.26 -6.28 -3.78
N MET A 42 14.02 -6.77 -3.60
CA MET A 42 12.81 -5.98 -3.84
C MET A 42 12.70 -4.82 -2.85
N LYS A 43 12.93 -5.04 -1.54
CA LYS A 43 12.93 -3.96 -0.52
C LYS A 43 14.00 -2.89 -0.81
N ALA A 44 15.18 -3.31 -1.28
CA ALA A 44 16.21 -2.37 -1.71
C ALA A 44 15.75 -1.53 -2.92
N ALA A 45 15.09 -2.15 -3.90
CA ALA A 45 14.57 -1.48 -5.08
C ALA A 45 13.35 -0.58 -4.79
N THR A 46 12.56 -0.89 -3.76
CA THR A 46 11.38 -0.13 -3.32
C THR A 46 11.67 0.78 -2.13
N SER A 47 12.94 1.13 -1.92
CA SER A 47 13.36 2.03 -0.85
C SER A 47 12.52 3.32 -0.81
N GLY A 48 11.99 3.63 0.37
CA GLY A 48 11.12 4.79 0.61
C GLY A 48 9.63 4.55 0.31
N PHE A 49 9.23 3.35 -0.13
CA PHE A 49 7.82 2.97 -0.24
C PHE A 49 7.30 2.56 1.15
N HIS A 50 6.01 2.72 1.39
CA HIS A 50 5.37 2.11 2.55
C HIS A 50 5.32 0.60 2.33
N GLU A 51 5.71 -0.20 3.32
CA GLU A 51 5.69 -1.66 3.22
C GLU A 51 4.43 -2.22 3.90
N VAL A 52 3.73 -3.13 3.23
CA VAL A 52 2.58 -3.88 3.76
C VAL A 52 2.86 -5.35 3.55
N GLU A 53 2.67 -6.17 4.58
CA GLU A 53 2.71 -7.63 4.47
C GLU A 53 1.29 -8.16 4.56
N ALA A 54 0.92 -9.03 3.62
CA ALA A 54 -0.43 -9.59 3.52
C ALA A 54 -0.37 -11.10 3.23
N ASN A 55 -1.16 -11.86 3.99
CA ASN A 55 -1.20 -13.31 3.97
C ASN A 55 -2.56 -13.86 3.54
N ASP A 56 -3.60 -13.03 3.56
CA ASP A 56 -4.92 -13.36 3.07
C ASP A 56 -5.53 -12.23 2.23
N PHE A 57 -6.68 -12.51 1.62
CA PHE A 57 -7.37 -11.57 0.74
C PHE A 57 -7.89 -10.33 1.47
N GLU A 58 -8.25 -10.44 2.75
CA GLU A 58 -8.78 -9.32 3.53
C GLU A 58 -7.69 -8.28 3.82
N GLU A 59 -6.45 -8.74 4.03
CA GLU A 59 -5.27 -7.88 4.22
C GLU A 59 -4.87 -7.10 2.96
N LEU A 60 -5.38 -7.49 1.78
CA LEU A 60 -5.12 -6.83 0.50
C LEU A 60 -6.24 -5.90 0.07
N GLU A 61 -7.40 -5.98 0.72
CA GLU A 61 -8.52 -5.13 0.41
C GLU A 61 -8.11 -3.67 0.53
N TYR A 62 -8.57 -2.86 -0.43
CA TYR A 62 -8.18 -1.46 -0.54
C TYR A 62 -8.41 -0.71 0.78
N GLU A 63 -9.54 -0.96 1.44
CA GLU A 63 -9.89 -0.32 2.71
C GLU A 63 -8.94 -0.70 3.84
N THR A 64 -8.46 -1.95 3.87
CA THR A 64 -7.50 -2.43 4.87
C THR A 64 -6.16 -1.72 4.68
N VAL A 65 -5.63 -1.76 3.46
CA VAL A 65 -4.36 -1.11 3.10
C VAL A 65 -4.45 0.41 3.30
N ALA A 66 -5.54 1.05 2.89
CA ALA A 66 -5.73 2.49 3.04
C ALA A 66 -5.82 2.90 4.51
N LYS A 67 -6.54 2.15 5.36
CA LYS A 67 -6.60 2.41 6.81
C LYS A 67 -5.21 2.37 7.45
N GLU A 68 -4.39 1.39 7.07
CA GLU A 68 -3.02 1.28 7.57
C GLU A 68 -2.16 2.49 7.18
N ILE A 69 -2.17 2.85 5.88
CA ILE A 69 -1.42 4.01 5.36
C ILE A 69 -1.90 5.30 6.02
N ILE A 70 -3.21 5.52 6.12
CA ILE A 70 -3.80 6.70 6.77
C ILE A 70 -3.34 6.74 8.23
N ARG A 71 -3.52 5.65 8.98
CA ARG A 71 -3.06 5.55 10.38
C ARG A 71 -1.58 5.90 10.54
N ARG A 72 -0.73 5.49 9.58
CA ARG A 72 0.72 5.74 9.62
C ARG A 72 1.10 7.19 9.31
N TYR A 73 0.37 7.87 8.41
CA TYR A 73 0.76 9.18 7.85
C TYR A 73 -0.19 10.35 8.15
N SER A 74 -1.22 10.13 8.99
CA SER A 74 -2.17 11.16 9.46
C SER A 74 -1.70 11.97 10.67
N ARG A 75 -0.40 11.97 10.97
CA ARG A 75 0.20 12.88 11.95
C ARG A 75 0.66 14.18 11.29
#